data_AF-A0A4Z1F066-F1
#
_entry.id   AF-A0A4Z1F066-F1
#
_cell.length_a   1.000
_cell.length_b   1.000
_cell.length_c   1.000
_cell.angle_alpha   90.00
_cell.angle_beta   90.00
_cell.angle_gamma   90.00
#
_symmetry.space_group_name_H-M   'P 1'
#
loop_
_entity.id
_entity.type
_entity.pdbx_description
1 polymer ?
#
loop_
_entity_poly.entity_id
_entity_poly.type
_entity_poly.pdbx_seq_one_letter_code
_entity_poly.pdbx_strand_id
1 'polypeptide(L)'
;MHGSDTREGLKTFNLINPRLVKWSNFVPGVKQLLGVSKEVSLQSWLTELKKHDTTSRDELQKFPALKLLGLFEWVANEERLVMITENAQVASPLFRGLSPIDDEMIGRWVKDWGF
;
A
#
# COMPACT_ATOMS: atom_id res chain seq x y z
N MET A 1 22.72 30.26 38.15
CA MET A 1 22.03 28.99 37.83
C MET A 1 20.88 29.32 36.89
N HIS A 2 21.05 29.10 35.59
CA HIS A 2 19.95 29.25 34.62
C HIS A 2 19.35 27.87 34.37
N GLY A 3 18.12 27.65 34.85
CA GLY A 3 17.35 26.47 34.54
C GLY A 3 17.03 26.46 33.04
N SER A 4 17.41 25.38 32.35
CA SER A 4 17.03 25.16 30.97
C SER A 4 15.54 24.85 30.93
N ASP A 5 14.77 25.81 30.45
CA ASP A 5 13.35 25.61 30.13
C ASP A 5 13.27 24.80 28.82
N THR A 6 13.51 23.49 28.91
CA THR A 6 13.23 22.56 27.82
C THR A 6 11.72 22.49 27.65
N ARG A 7 11.17 23.31 26.77
CA ARG A 7 9.83 23.08 26.23
C ARG A 7 9.86 21.69 25.59
N GLU A 8 9.22 20.70 26.22
CA GLU A 8 9.01 19.41 25.59
C GLU A 8 8.23 19.65 24.29
N GLY A 9 8.93 19.56 23.16
CA GLY A 9 8.32 19.68 21.84
C GLY A 9 7.31 18.56 21.58
N LEU A 10 6.47 18.75 20.56
CA LEU A 10 5.51 17.74 20.12
C LEU A 10 6.25 16.44 19.73
N LYS A 11 5.88 15.32 20.36
CA LYS A 11 6.36 13.98 19.96
C LYS A 11 5.45 13.43 18.87
N THR A 12 6.05 13.06 17.73
CA THR A 12 5.34 12.46 16.60
C THR A 12 5.66 10.97 16.46
N PHE A 13 4.67 10.19 16.04
CA PHE A 13 4.75 8.74 15.92
C PHE A 13 4.17 8.30 14.57
N ASN A 14 4.96 7.62 13.74
CA ASN A 14 4.47 6.99 12.52
C ASN A 14 4.00 5.57 12.83
N LEU A 15 2.72 5.28 12.59
CA LEU A 15 2.09 3.98 12.87
C LEU A 15 1.90 3.15 11.60
N ILE A 16 2.99 2.91 10.88
CA ILE A 16 3.05 1.89 9.81
C ILE A 16 3.63 0.59 10.38
N ASN A 17 3.23 -0.58 9.88
CA ASN A 17 3.77 -1.86 10.34
C ASN A 17 5.31 -1.84 10.28
N PRO A 18 6.02 -1.99 11.42
CA PRO A 18 7.49 -1.90 11.46
C PRO A 18 8.17 -3.10 10.78
N ARG A 19 7.43 -4.18 10.50
CA ARG A 19 7.91 -5.38 9.80
C ARG A 19 7.37 -5.42 8.38
N LEU A 20 8.16 -4.89 7.45
CA LEU A 20 7.80 -4.81 6.05
C LEU A 20 7.95 -6.17 5.34
N VAL A 21 7.00 -6.45 4.46
CA VAL A 21 6.97 -7.61 3.56
C VAL A 21 6.74 -7.11 2.13
N LYS A 22 7.27 -7.85 1.14
CA LYS A 22 7.13 -7.47 -0.28
C LYS A 22 5.79 -7.95 -0.81
N TRP A 23 5.08 -7.09 -1.54
CA TRP A 23 3.83 -7.44 -2.21
C TRP A 23 3.98 -8.66 -3.13
N SER A 24 5.11 -8.79 -3.83
CA SER A 24 5.42 -9.91 -4.71
C SER A 24 5.30 -11.29 -4.05
N ASN A 25 5.46 -11.36 -2.72
CA ASN A 25 5.35 -12.62 -1.98
C ASN A 25 3.91 -13.13 -1.96
N PHE A 26 2.92 -12.23 -2.02
CA PHE A 26 1.50 -12.56 -1.94
C PHE A 26 0.84 -12.80 -3.29
N VAL A 27 1.44 -12.27 -4.37
CA VAL A 27 0.87 -12.33 -5.73
C VAL A 27 0.46 -13.76 -6.15
N PRO A 28 1.26 -14.82 -5.90
CA PRO A 28 0.85 -16.18 -6.24
C PRO A 28 -0.46 -16.62 -5.56
N GLY A 29 -0.59 -16.36 -4.25
CA GLY A 29 -1.80 -16.70 -3.48
C GLY A 29 -3.02 -15.90 -3.93
N VAL A 30 -2.85 -14.59 -4.16
CA VAL A 30 -3.92 -13.72 -4.67
C VAL A 30 -4.41 -14.20 -6.05
N LYS A 31 -3.49 -14.56 -6.96
CA LYS A 31 -3.84 -15.09 -8.29
C LYS A 31 -4.65 -16.37 -8.20
N GLN A 32 -4.26 -17.28 -7.30
CA GLN A 32 -5.00 -18.52 -7.08
C GLN A 32 -6.41 -18.24 -6.55
N LEU A 33 -6.55 -17.35 -5.56
CA LEU A 33 -7.85 -17.00 -4.96
C LEU A 33 -8.80 -16.31 -5.95
N LEU A 34 -8.27 -15.44 -6.81
CA LEU A 34 -9.05 -14.71 -7.81
C LEU A 34 -9.22 -15.46 -9.14
N GLY A 35 -8.60 -16.62 -9.31
CA GLY A 35 -8.63 -17.36 -10.58
C GLY A 35 -7.93 -16.63 -11.75
N VAL A 36 -6.97 -15.75 -11.46
CA VAL A 36 -6.27 -14.94 -12.47
C VAL A 36 -5.05 -15.70 -13.00
N SER A 37 -5.00 -15.94 -14.31
CA SER A 37 -3.92 -16.70 -14.94
C SER A 37 -2.75 -15.85 -15.43
N LYS A 38 -2.96 -14.55 -15.68
CA LYS A 38 -1.95 -13.64 -16.23
C LYS A 38 -1.53 -12.57 -15.24
N GLU A 39 -0.23 -12.34 -15.19
CA GLU A 39 0.40 -11.27 -14.42
C GLU A 39 1.19 -10.40 -15.40
N VAL A 40 1.07 -9.09 -15.25
CA VAL A 40 1.76 -8.09 -16.06
C VAL A 40 2.39 -7.06 -15.14
N SER A 41 3.44 -6.38 -15.61
CA SER A 41 4.01 -5.26 -14.85
C SER A 41 3.00 -4.12 -14.75
N LEU A 42 3.11 -3.32 -13.67
CA LEU A 42 2.27 -2.14 -13.48
C LEU A 42 2.43 -1.16 -14.67
N GLN A 43 3.65 -1.02 -15.20
CA GLN A 43 3.94 -0.16 -16.34
C GLN A 43 3.23 -0.65 -17.61
N SER A 44 3.30 -1.95 -17.92
CA SER A 44 2.60 -2.50 -19.09
C SER A 44 1.08 -2.38 -18.96
N TRP A 45 0.55 -2.62 -17.77
CA TRP A 45 -0.89 -2.43 -17.50
C TRP A 45 -1.31 -0.97 -17.67
N LEU A 46 -0.50 -0.01 -17.19
CA LEU A 46 -0.76 1.42 -17.37
C LEU A 46 -0.73 1.85 -18.84
N THR A 47 0.22 1.32 -19.62
CA THR A 47 0.29 1.58 -21.07
C THR A 47 -1.00 1.17 -21.77
N GLU A 48 -1.59 0.02 -21.40
CA GLU A 48 -2.87 -0.42 -21.96
C GLU A 48 -4.04 0.42 -21.46
N LEU A 49 -4.11 0.71 -20.15
CA LEU A 49 -5.18 1.53 -19.57
C LEU A 49 -5.26 2.92 -20.22
N LYS A 50 -4.11 3.54 -20.51
CA LYS A 50 -4.01 4.86 -21.15
C LYS A 50 -4.55 4.95 -22.58
N LYS A 51 -4.83 3.81 -23.23
CA LYS A 51 -5.46 3.80 -24.56
C LYS A 51 -6.94 4.15 -24.52
N HIS A 52 -7.56 4.13 -23.34
CA HIS A 52 -8.98 4.40 -23.15
C HIS A 52 -9.24 5.88 -22.81
N ASP A 53 -10.40 6.39 -23.24
CA ASP A 53 -10.79 7.78 -23.03
C ASP A 53 -11.27 8.02 -21.59
N THR A 54 -10.49 8.81 -20.84
CA THR A 54 -10.79 9.20 -19.46
C THR A 54 -11.99 10.14 -19.29
N THR A 55 -12.51 10.72 -20.39
CA THR A 55 -13.66 11.62 -20.39
C THR A 55 -14.95 10.94 -20.83
N SER A 56 -14.85 9.77 -21.48
CA SER A 56 -16.01 8.99 -21.92
C SER A 56 -16.67 8.27 -20.76
N ARG A 57 -17.98 8.52 -20.57
CA ARG A 57 -18.77 7.86 -19.52
C ARG A 57 -18.81 6.34 -19.68
N ASP A 58 -18.90 5.86 -20.93
CA ASP A 58 -18.99 4.43 -21.23
C ASP A 58 -17.65 3.72 -20.94
N GLU A 59 -16.53 4.34 -21.31
CA GLU A 59 -15.18 3.84 -20.98
C GLU A 59 -14.94 3.87 -19.47
N LEU A 60 -15.35 4.93 -18.76
CA LEU A 60 -15.24 5.01 -17.30
C LEU A 60 -16.11 3.98 -16.57
N GLN A 61 -17.24 3.56 -17.15
CA GLN A 61 -18.07 2.49 -16.60
C GLN A 61 -17.42 1.12 -16.84
N LYS A 62 -16.84 0.90 -18.02
CA LYS A 62 -16.19 -0.36 -18.39
C LYS A 62 -14.82 -0.55 -17.73
N PHE A 63 -14.06 0.53 -17.55
CA PHE A 63 -12.74 0.56 -16.94
C PHE A 63 -12.69 1.57 -15.78
N PRO A 64 -13.27 1.26 -14.62
CA PRO A 64 -13.32 2.17 -13.47
C PRO A 64 -11.94 2.66 -12.99
N ALA A 65 -10.88 1.89 -13.26
CA ALA A 65 -9.50 2.24 -12.94
C ALA A 65 -9.03 3.55 -13.59
N LEU A 66 -9.64 3.99 -14.70
CA LEU A 66 -9.35 5.27 -15.35
C LEU A 66 -9.54 6.47 -14.40
N LYS A 67 -10.46 6.37 -13.44
CA LYS A 67 -10.71 7.41 -12.42
C LYS A 67 -9.51 7.62 -11.49
N LEU A 68 -8.64 6.63 -11.39
CA LEU A 68 -7.46 6.61 -10.52
C LEU A 68 -6.16 6.61 -11.33
N LEU A 69 -6.20 6.96 -12.63
CA LEU A 69 -5.04 6.88 -13.51
C LEU A 69 -3.83 7.63 -12.94
N GLY A 70 -4.02 8.86 -12.47
CA GLY A 70 -2.94 9.66 -11.86
C GLY A 70 -2.35 9.02 -10.60
N LEU A 71 -3.16 8.32 -9.80
CA LEU A 71 -2.66 7.56 -8.64
C LEU A 71 -1.76 6.41 -9.09
N PHE A 72 -2.17 5.64 -10.10
CA PHE A 72 -1.35 4.52 -10.57
C PHE A 72 -0.07 4.98 -11.25
N GLU A 73 -0.11 6.10 -11.99
CA GLU A 73 1.08 6.73 -12.55
C GLU A 73 2.05 7.16 -11.46
N TRP A 74 1.55 7.77 -10.39
CA TRP A 74 2.34 8.13 -9.23
C TRP A 74 3.00 6.91 -8.58
N VAL A 75 2.23 5.85 -8.30
CA VAL A 75 2.76 4.58 -7.75
C VAL A 75 3.81 3.93 -8.66
N ALA A 76 3.64 4.02 -9.98
CA ALA A 76 4.56 3.40 -10.94
C ALA A 76 5.91 4.12 -11.07
N ASN A 77 5.98 5.38 -10.65
CA ASN A 77 7.17 6.24 -10.80
C ASN A 77 7.83 6.61 -9.47
N GLU A 78 7.11 6.55 -8.35
CA GLU A 78 7.69 6.92 -7.06
C GLU A 78 8.46 5.78 -6.39
N GLU A 79 9.59 6.15 -5.79
CA GLU A 79 10.31 5.28 -4.87
C GLU A 79 9.50 5.09 -3.58
N ARG A 80 9.67 3.92 -2.98
CA ARG A 80 8.94 3.51 -1.77
C ARG A 80 9.04 4.59 -0.68
N LEU A 81 7.90 5.09 -0.21
CA LEU A 81 7.87 5.91 1.00
C LEU A 81 8.39 5.11 2.20
N VAL A 82 9.54 5.52 2.74
CA VAL A 82 10.11 4.93 3.96
C VAL A 82 9.76 5.81 5.14
N MET A 83 8.92 5.29 6.04
CA MET A 83 8.57 5.95 7.30
C MET A 83 9.36 5.34 8.45
N ILE A 84 10.08 6.20 9.18
CA ILE A 84 10.81 5.89 10.41
C ILE A 84 9.78 5.66 11.53
N THR A 85 9.87 4.54 12.26
CA THR A 85 8.89 4.11 13.27
C THR A 85 9.48 4.00 14.69
N GLU A 86 10.72 4.44 14.87
CA GLU A 86 11.55 4.24 16.06
C GLU A 86 10.87 4.81 17.31
N ASN A 87 10.30 6.02 17.21
CA ASN A 87 9.55 6.63 18.31
C ASN A 87 8.38 5.73 18.76
N ALA A 88 7.64 5.14 17.81
CA ALA A 88 6.48 4.30 18.10
C ALA A 88 6.90 2.95 18.69
N GLN A 89 7.99 2.37 18.17
CA GLN A 89 8.55 1.12 18.68
C GLN A 89 9.13 1.26 20.10
N VAL A 90 9.74 2.41 20.43
CA VAL A 90 10.20 2.71 21.80
C VAL A 90 9.01 2.88 22.73
N ALA A 91 7.98 3.62 22.31
CA ALA A 91 6.81 3.91 23.13
C ALA A 91 5.89 2.70 23.36
N SER A 92 5.86 1.72 22.45
CA SER A 92 4.95 0.57 22.54
C SER A 92 5.66 -0.76 22.23
N PRO A 93 5.91 -1.61 23.24
CA PRO A 93 6.43 -2.96 23.04
C PRO A 93 5.54 -3.84 22.16
N LEU A 94 4.21 -3.68 22.24
CA LEU A 94 3.26 -4.41 21.40
C LEU A 94 3.40 -4.01 19.93
N PHE A 95 3.52 -2.71 19.65
CA PHE A 95 3.73 -2.22 18.28
C PHE A 95 5.04 -2.73 17.68
N ARG A 96 6.12 -2.68 18.48
CA ARG A 96 7.42 -3.26 18.10
C ARG A 96 7.35 -4.78 17.85
N GLY A 97 6.43 -5.47 18.53
CA GLY A 97 6.19 -6.91 18.40
C GLY A 97 5.24 -7.30 17.26
N LEU A 98 4.69 -6.35 16.49
CA LEU A 98 3.83 -6.67 15.35
C LEU A 98 4.57 -7.56 14.36
N SER A 99 3.88 -8.60 13.89
CA SER A 99 4.38 -9.47 12.83
C SER A 99 4.20 -8.81 11.45
N PRO A 100 4.99 -9.20 10.44
CA PRO A 100 4.67 -8.86 9.06
C PRO A 100 3.27 -9.36 8.70
N ILE A 101 2.67 -8.73 7.69
CA ILE A 101 1.46 -9.28 7.07
C ILE A 101 1.80 -10.68 6.50
N ASP A 102 0.90 -11.63 6.66
CA ASP A 102 1.06 -13.01 6.18
C ASP A 102 0.01 -13.39 5.13
N ASP A 103 0.14 -14.59 4.57
CA ASP A 103 -0.75 -15.13 3.54
C ASP A 103 -2.17 -15.33 4.05
N GLU A 104 -2.35 -15.62 5.35
CA GLU A 104 -3.68 -15.81 5.93
C GLU A 104 -4.43 -14.48 5.98
N MET A 105 -3.77 -13.40 6.43
CA MET A 105 -4.32 -12.05 6.44
C MET A 105 -4.72 -11.59 5.04
N ILE A 106 -3.83 -11.76 4.05
CA ILE A 106 -4.12 -11.41 2.65
C ILE A 106 -5.25 -12.28 2.09
N GLY A 107 -5.24 -13.57 2.39
CA GLY A 107 -6.28 -14.50 1.92
C GLY A 107 -7.66 -14.18 2.48
N ARG A 108 -7.75 -13.78 3.75
CA ARG A 108 -9.00 -13.28 4.37
C ARG A 108 -9.41 -11.95 3.72
N TRP A 109 -8.49 -11.00 3.61
CA TRP A 109 -8.75 -9.71 2.97
C TRP A 109 -9.30 -9.88 1.55
N VAL A 110 -8.69 -10.70 0.69
CA VAL A 110 -9.20 -10.95 -0.68
C VAL A 110 -10.63 -11.52 -0.65
N LYS A 111 -10.94 -12.43 0.27
CA LYS A 111 -12.29 -13.00 0.42
C LYS A 111 -13.31 -11.97 0.90
N ASP A 112 -12.93 -11.10 1.82
CA ASP A 112 -13.80 -10.08 2.41
C ASP A 112 -14.23 -9.01 1.38
N TRP A 113 -13.45 -8.81 0.31
CA TRP A 113 -13.84 -7.91 -0.79
C TRP A 113 -15.04 -8.43 -1.59
N GLY A 114 -15.38 -9.72 -1.49
CA GLY A 114 -16.63 -10.27 -2.03
C GLY A 114 -16.76 -10.18 -3.55
N PHE A 115 -15.67 -10.38 -4.29
CA PHE A 115 -15.69 -10.51 -5.75
C PHE A 115 -16.55 -11.68 -6.22
#